data_AF-A0A6G1K0A7-F1
#
_entry.id   AF-A0A6G1K0A7-F1
#
_cell.length_a   1.000
_cell.length_b   1.000
_cell.length_c   1.000
_cell.angle_alpha   90.00
_cell.angle_beta   90.00
_cell.angle_gamma   90.00
#
_symmetry.space_group_name_H-M   'P 1'
#
loop_
_entity.id
_entity.type
_entity.pdbx_description
1 polymer ?
#
loop_
_entity_poly.entity_id
_entity_poly.type
_entity_poly.pdbx_seq_one_letter_code
_entity_poly.pdbx_strand_id
1 'polypeptide(L)'
;MRLLVPLLSLVAGCSAATFTSCTPDQVATLEVAIDRATNKSYAAIAHLQDNPTGSELQTTWYGTFDTARYDRILAAFKKFGPDLATKFEYDCSCQGDIVIAYPHNTYGLVTVCSVYFNTELVPATGHRSQWDTLVHEATHFRDVLGATDSGSGVDYCKSIALSDPVTAVKNAE
;
A
#
# COMPACT_ATOMS: atom_id res chain seq x y z
N MET A 1 25.56 12.60 50.02
CA MET A 1 25.51 11.44 49.09
C MET A 1 24.44 11.75 48.04
N ARG A 2 24.84 12.36 46.91
CA ARG A 2 23.92 12.67 45.80
C ARG A 2 23.87 11.45 44.89
N LEU A 3 22.72 10.79 44.83
CA LEU A 3 22.47 9.68 43.92
C LEU A 3 22.37 10.25 42.49
N LEU A 4 23.36 9.93 41.65
CA LEU A 4 23.24 10.05 40.20
C LEU A 4 22.36 8.90 39.72
N VAL A 5 21.16 9.21 39.24
CA VAL A 5 20.35 8.27 38.48
C VAL A 5 20.76 8.43 37.01
N PRO A 6 21.22 7.38 36.32
CA PRO A 6 21.50 7.48 34.90
C PRO A 6 20.17 7.57 34.16
N LEU A 7 20.00 8.63 33.37
CA LEU A 7 18.91 8.74 32.40
C LEU A 7 19.20 7.70 31.30
N LEU A 8 18.60 6.51 31.41
CA LEU A 8 18.57 5.55 30.32
C LEU A 8 17.57 6.08 29.29
N SER A 9 18.06 6.76 28.26
CA SER A 9 17.25 7.14 27.11
C SER A 9 16.77 5.86 26.43
N LEU A 10 15.49 5.51 26.60
CA LEU A 10 14.82 4.58 25.70
C LEU A 10 14.76 5.25 24.32
N VAL A 11 15.72 4.95 23.47
CA VAL A 11 15.52 5.11 22.03
C VAL A 11 14.46 4.07 21.67
N ALA A 12 13.20 4.50 21.65
CA ALA A 12 12.16 3.75 20.95
C ALA A 12 12.65 3.67 19.50
N GLY A 13 13.19 2.50 19.12
CA GLY A 13 13.63 2.26 17.76
C GLY A 13 12.41 2.45 16.87
N CYS A 14 12.41 3.52 16.07
CA CYS A 14 11.48 3.64 14.97
C CYS A 14 11.83 2.50 14.02
N SER A 15 11.01 1.44 14.00
CA SER A 15 11.16 0.39 13.00
C SER A 15 11.01 1.03 11.63
N ALA A 16 11.93 0.70 10.71
CA ALA A 16 11.93 1.17 9.33
C ALA A 16 11.68 -0.03 8.40
N ALA A 17 11.23 0.26 7.18
CA ALA A 17 11.18 -0.73 6.11
C ALA A 17 12.56 -1.39 5.93
N THR A 18 12.56 -2.68 5.63
CA THR A 18 13.78 -3.45 5.36
C THR A 18 13.89 -3.76 3.87
N PHE A 19 15.13 -3.83 3.39
CA PHE A 19 15.44 -4.11 1.99
C PHE A 19 16.37 -5.30 1.90
N THR A 20 15.96 -6.33 1.15
CA THR A 20 16.75 -7.55 0.94
C THR A 20 17.02 -7.73 -0.54
N SER A 21 18.22 -8.18 -0.89
CA SER A 21 18.67 -8.38 -2.29
C SER A 21 18.61 -7.13 -3.19
N CYS A 22 18.44 -5.93 -2.63
CA CYS A 22 18.34 -4.68 -3.37
C CYS A 22 19.70 -3.99 -3.52
N THR A 23 19.97 -3.42 -4.70
CA THR A 23 21.11 -2.50 -4.90
C THR A 23 20.82 -1.15 -4.24
N PRO A 24 21.85 -0.32 -3.98
CA PRO A 24 21.64 1.03 -3.44
C PRO A 24 20.66 1.88 -4.27
N ASP A 25 20.70 1.79 -5.60
CA ASP A 25 19.79 2.53 -6.49
C ASP A 25 18.35 2.02 -6.40
N GLN A 26 18.17 0.71 -6.23
CA GLN A 26 16.86 0.10 -6.00
C GLN A 26 16.28 0.55 -4.66
N VAL A 27 17.11 0.60 -3.60
CA VAL A 27 16.69 1.12 -2.29
C VAL A 27 16.26 2.58 -2.40
N ALA A 28 17.06 3.45 -3.03
CA ALA A 28 16.71 4.85 -3.20
C ALA A 28 15.38 5.03 -3.98
N THR A 29 15.16 4.21 -5.00
CA THR A 29 13.89 4.19 -5.76
C THR A 29 12.71 3.77 -4.88
N LEU A 30 12.88 2.71 -4.08
CA LEU A 30 11.86 2.22 -3.17
C LEU A 30 11.55 3.22 -2.06
N GLU A 31 12.54 3.85 -1.45
CA GLU A 31 12.32 4.87 -0.40
C GLU A 31 11.43 6.02 -0.89
N VAL A 32 11.66 6.51 -2.10
CA VAL A 32 10.82 7.55 -2.73
C VAL A 32 9.39 7.04 -2.97
N ALA A 33 9.25 5.81 -3.47
CA ALA A 33 7.95 5.21 -3.72
C ALA A 33 7.18 4.94 -2.40
N ILE A 34 7.86 4.46 -1.36
CA ILE A 34 7.32 4.18 -0.03
C ILE A 34 6.82 5.47 0.62
N ASP A 35 7.63 6.53 0.65
CA ASP A 35 7.20 7.83 1.19
C ASP A 35 5.92 8.31 0.50
N ARG A 36 5.87 8.23 -0.83
CA ARG A 36 4.71 8.65 -1.60
C ARG A 36 3.49 7.77 -1.37
N ALA A 37 3.67 6.45 -1.31
CA ALA A 37 2.60 5.49 -1.02
C ALA A 37 2.02 5.70 0.39
N THR A 38 2.88 5.89 1.39
CA THR A 38 2.48 6.23 2.76
C THR A 38 1.71 7.55 2.81
N ASN A 39 2.23 8.61 2.17
CA ASN A 39 1.56 9.91 2.11
C ASN A 39 0.20 9.84 1.40
N LYS A 40 0.09 9.09 0.31
CA LYS A 40 -1.19 8.87 -0.40
C LYS A 40 -2.16 8.03 0.40
N SER A 41 -1.67 7.05 1.17
CA SER A 41 -2.49 6.27 2.11
C SER A 41 -3.05 7.16 3.22
N TYR A 42 -2.26 8.07 3.79
CA TYR A 42 -2.76 9.05 4.77
C TYR A 42 -3.79 10.01 4.16
N ALA A 43 -3.60 10.46 2.92
CA ALA A 43 -4.59 11.28 2.23
C ALA A 43 -5.91 10.52 2.01
N ALA A 44 -5.86 9.23 1.66
CA ALA A 44 -7.06 8.39 1.55
C ALA A 44 -7.76 8.22 2.91
N ILE A 45 -7.01 7.98 3.99
CA ILE A 45 -7.54 7.90 5.35
C ILE A 45 -8.27 9.20 5.73
N ALA A 46 -7.62 10.35 5.53
CA ALA A 46 -8.18 11.66 5.84
C ALA A 46 -9.47 11.90 5.03
N HIS A 47 -9.44 11.66 3.72
CA HIS A 47 -10.59 11.80 2.85
C HIS A 47 -11.77 10.93 3.30
N LEU A 48 -11.53 9.66 3.63
CA LEU A 48 -12.57 8.77 4.12
C LEU A 48 -13.17 9.30 5.43
N GLN A 49 -12.32 9.67 6.40
CA GLN A 49 -12.77 10.19 7.70
C GLN A 49 -13.57 11.49 7.59
N ASP A 50 -13.22 12.36 6.64
CA ASP A 50 -13.95 13.60 6.37
C ASP A 50 -15.27 13.36 5.62
N ASN A 51 -15.46 12.18 5.03
CA ASN A 51 -16.64 11.81 4.24
C ASN A 51 -17.27 10.48 4.74
N PRO A 52 -17.75 10.42 6.00
CA PRO A 52 -18.21 9.18 6.62
C PRO A 52 -19.53 8.64 6.05
N THR A 53 -20.22 9.42 5.20
CA THR A 53 -21.46 9.03 4.50
C THR A 53 -21.25 8.91 2.99
N GLY A 54 -19.99 8.77 2.57
CA GLY A 54 -19.59 8.64 1.18
C GLY A 54 -19.26 9.98 0.51
N SER A 55 -18.65 9.87 -0.67
CA SER A 55 -18.23 11.00 -1.52
C SER A 55 -18.22 10.55 -2.97
N GLU A 56 -18.25 11.50 -3.92
CA GLU A 56 -18.14 11.19 -5.35
C GLU A 56 -16.87 10.38 -5.66
N LEU A 57 -15.74 10.73 -5.04
CA LEU A 57 -14.47 10.01 -5.19
C LEU A 57 -14.62 8.55 -4.75
N GLN A 58 -15.17 8.33 -3.55
CA GLN A 58 -15.34 6.97 -3.04
C GLN A 58 -16.32 6.18 -3.91
N THR A 59 -17.44 6.77 -4.33
CA THR A 59 -18.43 6.06 -5.15
C THR A 59 -17.96 5.78 -6.57
N THR A 60 -17.02 6.59 -7.09
CA THR A 60 -16.40 6.36 -8.40
C THR A 60 -15.62 5.05 -8.45
N TRP A 61 -14.95 4.68 -7.35
CA TRP A 61 -14.03 3.53 -7.31
C TRP A 61 -14.57 2.34 -6.53
N TYR A 62 -15.48 2.57 -5.59
CA TYR A 62 -16.02 1.52 -4.70
C TYR A 62 -17.54 1.35 -4.80
N GLY A 63 -18.18 2.06 -5.73
CA GLY A 63 -19.61 1.96 -5.99
C GLY A 63 -20.48 2.67 -4.96
N THR A 64 -21.79 2.41 -5.01
CA THR A 64 -22.77 3.00 -4.07
C THR A 64 -22.31 2.83 -2.62
N PHE A 65 -22.39 3.92 -1.85
CA PHE A 65 -21.97 3.93 -0.46
C PHE A 65 -22.66 2.83 0.36
N ASP A 66 -21.86 2.18 1.19
CA ASP A 66 -22.27 1.16 2.13
C ASP A 66 -21.32 1.23 3.32
N THR A 67 -21.87 1.29 4.53
CA THR A 67 -21.08 1.49 5.76
C THR A 67 -20.07 0.37 5.97
N ALA A 68 -20.44 -0.89 5.73
CA ALA A 68 -19.56 -2.03 5.97
C ALA A 68 -18.37 -2.05 4.98
N ARG A 69 -18.61 -1.73 3.70
CA ARG A 69 -17.54 -1.59 2.70
C ARG A 69 -16.64 -0.40 3.01
N TYR A 70 -17.23 0.75 3.36
CA TYR A 70 -16.48 1.93 3.77
C TYR A 70 -15.56 1.65 4.96
N ASP A 71 -16.08 1.04 6.03
CA ASP A 71 -15.31 0.71 7.23
C ASP A 71 -14.16 -0.25 6.93
N ARG A 72 -14.40 -1.22 6.03
CA ARG A 72 -13.37 -2.17 5.58
C ARG A 72 -12.23 -1.46 4.83
N ILE A 73 -12.55 -0.54 3.92
CA ILE A 73 -11.54 0.23 3.16
C ILE A 73 -10.74 1.12 4.13
N LEU A 74 -11.42 1.85 5.02
CA LEU A 74 -10.77 2.71 6.01
C LEU A 74 -9.84 1.91 6.94
N ALA A 75 -10.29 0.75 7.43
CA ALA A 75 -9.49 -0.13 8.25
C ALA A 75 -8.26 -0.65 7.50
N ALA A 76 -8.40 -0.99 6.22
CA ALA A 76 -7.29 -1.42 5.38
C ALA A 76 -6.21 -0.34 5.27
N PHE A 77 -6.56 0.88 4.81
CA PHE A 77 -5.60 1.98 4.69
C PHE A 77 -4.94 2.34 6.02
N LYS A 78 -5.71 2.36 7.13
CA LYS A 78 -5.16 2.60 8.48
C LYS A 78 -4.16 1.55 8.92
N LYS A 79 -4.30 0.32 8.42
CA LYS A 79 -3.39 -0.78 8.75
C LYS A 79 -2.11 -0.69 7.92
N PHE A 80 -2.19 -0.74 6.59
CA PHE A 80 -0.99 -0.86 5.77
C PHE A 80 -0.27 0.48 5.55
N GLY A 81 -0.99 1.61 5.51
CA GLY A 81 -0.42 2.92 5.20
C GLY A 81 0.81 3.30 6.03
N PRO A 82 0.75 3.24 7.38
CA PRO A 82 1.93 3.45 8.23
C PRO A 82 2.94 2.30 8.16
N ASP A 83 2.49 1.08 7.89
CA ASP A 83 3.32 -0.13 7.91
C ASP A 83 4.25 -0.23 6.68
N LEU A 84 3.89 0.38 5.55
CA LEU A 84 4.74 0.49 4.35
C LEU A 84 6.16 0.97 4.68
N ALA A 85 6.28 2.03 5.49
CA ALA A 85 7.56 2.64 5.83
C ALA A 85 8.22 2.06 7.09
N THR A 86 7.50 1.25 7.87
CA THR A 86 7.92 0.88 9.24
C THR A 86 7.96 -0.61 9.53
N LYS A 87 7.29 -1.45 8.74
CA LYS A 87 7.19 -2.90 8.97
C LYS A 87 7.43 -3.73 7.72
N PHE A 88 7.21 -3.18 6.52
CA PHE A 88 7.31 -3.97 5.29
C PHE A 88 8.77 -4.31 4.97
N GLU A 89 8.95 -5.49 4.40
CA GLU A 89 10.19 -5.97 3.80
C GLU A 89 10.03 -5.98 2.28
N TYR A 90 10.98 -5.37 1.59
CA TYR A 90 11.04 -5.32 0.13
C TYR A 90 12.22 -6.17 -0.35
N ASP A 91 11.94 -7.30 -0.99
CA ASP A 91 12.94 -8.22 -1.54
C ASP A 91 13.10 -8.03 -3.06
N CYS A 92 14.27 -7.57 -3.50
CA CYS A 92 14.58 -7.33 -4.91
C CYS A 92 15.19 -8.56 -5.63
N SER A 93 15.07 -9.77 -5.07
CA SER A 93 15.66 -10.99 -5.64
C SER A 93 15.06 -11.40 -6.99
N CYS A 94 13.84 -10.94 -7.31
CA CYS A 94 13.11 -11.36 -8.49
C CYS A 94 13.59 -10.67 -9.79
N GLN A 95 13.72 -11.45 -10.87
CA GLN A 95 14.15 -10.97 -12.19
C GLN A 95 13.01 -10.97 -13.24
N GLY A 96 11.76 -11.06 -12.79
CA GLY A 96 10.57 -11.14 -13.65
C GLY A 96 9.99 -9.79 -14.10
N ASP A 97 8.85 -9.89 -14.77
CA ASP A 97 8.10 -8.81 -15.41
C ASP A 97 6.84 -8.37 -14.62
N ILE A 98 6.71 -8.82 -13.38
CA ILE A 98 5.58 -8.52 -12.48
C ILE A 98 6.09 -8.11 -11.11
N VAL A 99 5.38 -7.27 -10.36
CA VAL A 99 5.63 -7.14 -8.91
C VAL A 99 4.71 -8.11 -8.19
N ILE A 100 5.16 -8.71 -7.10
CA ILE A 100 4.43 -9.79 -6.43
C ILE A 100 4.42 -9.54 -4.92
N ALA A 101 3.25 -9.22 -4.35
CA ALA A 101 2.98 -9.48 -2.95
C ALA A 101 2.89 -10.98 -2.72
N TYR A 102 3.40 -11.46 -1.58
CA TYR A 102 3.19 -12.85 -1.13
C TYR A 102 2.08 -12.89 -0.07
N PRO A 103 0.79 -12.92 -0.47
CA PRO A 103 -0.33 -12.66 0.44
C PRO A 103 -0.59 -13.77 1.47
N HIS A 104 0.06 -14.93 1.33
CA HIS A 104 -0.27 -16.14 2.09
C HIS A 104 0.64 -16.44 3.30
N ASN A 105 1.89 -15.95 3.35
CA ASN A 105 2.87 -16.44 4.33
C ASN A 105 3.36 -15.38 5.33
N THR A 106 3.57 -14.13 4.90
CA THR A 106 4.17 -13.10 5.76
C THR A 106 3.57 -11.74 5.42
N TYR A 107 2.81 -11.16 6.36
CA TYR A 107 2.32 -9.78 6.20
C TYR A 107 3.49 -8.81 6.02
N GLY A 108 3.42 -7.96 4.99
CA GLY A 108 4.41 -6.94 4.70
C GLY A 108 5.62 -7.43 3.89
N LEU A 109 5.68 -8.70 3.47
CA LEU A 109 6.71 -9.17 2.55
C LEU A 109 6.29 -8.92 1.09
N VAL A 110 6.98 -8.01 0.42
CA VAL A 110 6.75 -7.64 -0.98
C VAL A 110 8.00 -7.99 -1.80
N THR A 111 7.84 -8.78 -2.85
CA THR A 111 8.94 -9.06 -3.78
C THR A 111 8.84 -8.16 -4.99
N VAL A 112 9.91 -7.41 -5.21
CA VAL A 112 10.01 -6.37 -6.21
C VAL A 112 10.87 -6.88 -7.35
N CYS A 113 10.24 -7.25 -8.48
CA CYS A 113 10.98 -7.74 -9.62
C CYS A 113 11.63 -6.61 -10.43
N SER A 114 12.61 -6.96 -11.27
CA SER A 114 13.41 -6.03 -12.06
C SER A 114 12.60 -5.02 -12.90
N VAL A 115 11.43 -5.41 -13.43
CA VAL A 115 10.54 -4.51 -14.21
C VAL A 115 10.12 -3.26 -13.44
N TYR A 116 9.97 -3.34 -12.12
CA TYR A 116 9.53 -2.22 -11.28
C TYR A 116 10.46 -1.03 -11.37
N PHE A 117 11.75 -1.29 -11.57
CA PHE A 117 12.79 -0.28 -11.67
C PHE A 117 12.92 0.29 -13.09
N ASN A 118 12.18 -0.24 -14.08
CA ASN A 118 12.11 0.32 -15.41
C ASN A 118 11.05 1.42 -15.47
N THR A 119 11.47 2.68 -15.42
CA THR A 119 10.57 3.85 -15.39
C THR A 119 9.76 4.08 -16.67
N GLU A 120 10.13 3.43 -17.79
CA GLU A 120 9.33 3.48 -19.02
C GLU A 120 8.09 2.56 -18.92
N LEU A 121 8.17 1.50 -18.10
CA LEU A 121 7.09 0.53 -17.88
C LEU A 121 6.30 0.83 -16.61
N VAL A 122 7.02 1.17 -15.53
CA VAL A 122 6.46 1.52 -14.22
C VAL A 122 6.93 2.94 -13.87
N PRO A 123 6.19 3.98 -14.27
CA PRO A 123 6.62 5.36 -14.05
C PRO A 123 6.73 5.68 -12.56
N ALA A 124 7.47 6.73 -12.18
CA ALA A 124 7.54 7.14 -10.78
C ALA A 124 6.21 7.73 -10.26
N THR A 125 5.33 8.20 -11.16
CA THR A 125 4.08 8.88 -10.80
C THR A 125 2.94 8.59 -11.78
N GLY A 126 1.70 8.76 -11.32
CA GLY A 126 0.51 8.51 -12.14
C GLY A 126 -0.10 7.14 -11.88
N HIS A 127 -1.03 6.73 -12.75
CA HIS A 127 -1.63 5.40 -12.70
C HIS A 127 -0.58 4.33 -12.98
N ARG A 128 -0.58 3.24 -12.19
CA ARG A 128 0.39 2.12 -12.27
C ARG A 128 1.83 2.55 -12.13
N SER A 129 2.04 3.59 -11.33
CA SER A 129 3.38 4.02 -10.97
C SER A 129 3.95 3.22 -9.81
N GLN A 130 5.24 3.37 -9.56
CA GLN A 130 5.96 2.67 -8.52
C GLN A 130 5.24 2.73 -7.15
N TRP A 131 4.83 3.93 -6.69
CA TRP A 131 4.10 4.04 -5.41
C TRP A 131 2.68 3.46 -5.46
N ASP A 132 2.02 3.51 -6.62
CA ASP A 132 0.67 2.97 -6.83
C ASP A 132 0.70 1.45 -6.74
N THR A 133 1.71 0.83 -7.38
CA THR A 133 2.01 -0.60 -7.26
C THR A 133 2.23 -1.01 -5.81
N LEU A 134 2.96 -0.24 -4.99
CA LEU A 134 3.12 -0.59 -3.56
C LEU A 134 1.81 -0.55 -2.78
N VAL A 135 0.90 0.36 -3.10
CA VAL A 135 -0.45 0.41 -2.49
C VAL A 135 -1.27 -0.80 -2.94
N HIS A 136 -1.27 -1.10 -4.24
CA HIS A 136 -1.92 -2.26 -4.84
C HIS A 136 -1.49 -3.56 -4.12
N GLU A 137 -0.17 -3.81 -4.05
CA GLU A 137 0.41 -4.98 -3.40
C GLU A 137 0.03 -5.08 -1.91
N ALA A 138 -0.02 -3.94 -1.21
CA ALA A 138 -0.39 -3.92 0.20
C ALA A 138 -1.84 -4.38 0.45
N THR A 139 -2.74 -4.22 -0.53
CA THR A 139 -4.13 -4.67 -0.40
C THR A 139 -4.31 -6.19 -0.54
N HIS A 140 -3.38 -6.87 -1.22
CA HIS A 140 -3.45 -8.33 -1.40
C HIS A 140 -3.29 -9.11 -0.10
N PHE A 141 -2.60 -8.56 0.91
CA PHE A 141 -2.44 -9.24 2.19
C PHE A 141 -3.82 -9.54 2.81
N ARG A 142 -4.04 -10.81 3.21
CA ARG A 142 -5.30 -11.27 3.80
C ARG A 142 -5.72 -10.45 5.02
N ASP A 143 -4.75 -10.03 5.82
CA ASP A 143 -5.00 -9.25 7.03
C ASP A 143 -5.32 -7.77 6.75
N VAL A 144 -5.32 -7.37 5.46
CA VAL A 144 -5.70 -6.05 4.95
C VAL A 144 -7.06 -6.17 4.23
N LEU A 145 -7.07 -6.47 2.93
CA LEU A 145 -8.31 -6.72 2.17
C LEU A 145 -8.39 -8.15 1.65
N GLY A 146 -7.26 -8.84 1.50
CA GLY A 146 -7.21 -10.06 0.70
C GLY A 146 -7.68 -9.78 -0.74
N ALA A 147 -7.29 -8.62 -1.27
CA ALA A 147 -7.70 -8.19 -2.60
C ALA A 147 -7.17 -9.17 -3.67
N THR A 148 -7.81 -9.14 -4.83
CA THR A 148 -7.51 -9.96 -5.99
C THR A 148 -7.39 -9.05 -7.20
N ASP A 149 -6.76 -9.54 -8.26
CA ASP A 149 -6.73 -8.86 -9.56
C ASP A 149 -7.91 -9.30 -10.41
N SER A 150 -9.12 -8.89 -10.00
CA SER A 150 -10.34 -9.19 -10.75
C SER A 150 -10.33 -8.54 -12.13
N GLY A 151 -9.66 -7.39 -12.24
CA GLY A 151 -9.28 -6.75 -13.49
C GLY A 151 -8.54 -5.46 -13.23
N SER A 152 -8.17 -4.76 -14.31
CA SER A 152 -7.24 -3.64 -14.20
C SER A 152 -7.56 -2.52 -15.19
N GLY A 153 -7.12 -1.30 -14.87
CA GLY A 153 -7.31 -0.12 -15.69
C GLY A 153 -8.57 0.68 -15.32
N VAL A 154 -8.50 1.99 -15.55
CA VAL A 154 -9.47 2.98 -15.07
C VAL A 154 -10.92 2.63 -15.47
N ASP A 155 -11.17 2.27 -16.72
CA ASP A 155 -12.52 2.01 -17.22
C ASP A 155 -13.12 0.72 -16.62
N TYR A 156 -12.29 -0.32 -16.45
CA TYR A 156 -12.72 -1.55 -15.80
C TYR A 156 -13.07 -1.29 -14.33
N CYS A 157 -12.20 -0.59 -13.60
CA CYS A 157 -12.39 -0.32 -12.17
C CYS A 157 -13.66 0.51 -11.92
N LYS A 158 -13.92 1.52 -12.75
CA LYS A 158 -15.18 2.28 -12.71
C LYS A 158 -16.39 1.43 -13.06
N SER A 159 -16.28 0.56 -14.07
CA SER A 159 -17.36 -0.32 -14.49
C SER A 159 -17.74 -1.31 -13.39
N ILE A 160 -16.76 -1.93 -12.72
CA ILE A 160 -17.03 -2.87 -11.64
C ILE A 160 -17.50 -2.16 -10.37
N ALA A 161 -17.04 -0.95 -10.09
CA ALA A 161 -17.60 -0.11 -9.03
C ALA A 161 -19.11 0.12 -9.22
N LEU A 162 -19.56 0.35 -10.46
CA LEU A 162 -20.97 0.55 -10.78
C LEU A 162 -21.78 -0.75 -10.75
N SER A 163 -21.23 -1.85 -11.25
CA SER A 163 -21.98 -3.09 -11.50
C SER A 163 -21.85 -4.14 -10.38
N ASP A 164 -20.71 -4.18 -9.69
CA ASP A 164 -20.43 -5.10 -8.58
C ASP A 164 -19.50 -4.44 -7.52
N PRO A 165 -20.06 -3.57 -6.66
CA PRO A 165 -19.31 -2.92 -5.58
C PRO A 165 -18.63 -3.89 -4.60
N VAL A 166 -19.11 -5.14 -4.50
CA VAL A 166 -18.51 -6.14 -3.60
C VAL A 166 -17.17 -6.62 -4.17
N THR A 167 -17.10 -6.82 -5.48
CA THR A 167 -15.85 -7.14 -6.16
C THR A 167 -14.95 -5.92 -6.26
N ALA A 168 -15.48 -4.71 -6.51
CA ALA A 168 -14.69 -3.49 -6.58
C ALA A 168 -13.85 -3.23 -5.31
N VAL A 169 -14.43 -3.43 -4.12
CA VAL A 169 -13.71 -3.26 -2.84
C VAL A 169 -12.66 -4.36 -2.58
N LYS A 170 -12.66 -5.43 -3.37
CA LYS A 170 -11.68 -6.51 -3.33
C LYS A 170 -10.80 -6.56 -4.59
N ASN A 171 -10.88 -5.54 -5.45
CA ASN A 171 -9.94 -5.35 -6.53
C ASN A 171 -8.75 -4.55 -6.01
N ALA A 172 -7.52 -4.99 -6.29
CA ALA A 172 -6.32 -4.32 -5.78
C ALA A 172 -6.04 -2.98 -6.50
N GLU A 173 -6.45 -2.87 -7.77
CA GLU A 173 -6.45 -1.64 -8.58
C GLU A 173 -7.70 -0.78 -8.32
#